data_AF-A0A839QDY8-F1
#
_entry.id   AF-A0A839QDY8-F1
#
_cell.length_a   1.000
_cell.length_b   1.000
_cell.length_c   1.000
_cell.angle_alpha   90.00
_cell.angle_beta   90.00
_cell.angle_gamma   90.00
#
_symmetry.space_group_name_H-M   'P 1'
#
loop_
_entity.id
_entity.type
_entity.pdbx_description
1 polymer ?
#
loop_
_entity_poly.entity_id
_entity_poly.type
_entity_poly.pdbx_seq_one_letter_code
_entity_poly.pdbx_strand_id
1 'polypeptide(L)'
;MASTTSAPHPAEAAVPRWLRFVLRCDRAGSSWYIGTGFFFAPVLTMVSPWPALTAALWVFIAVAGLWLGLLGIAMATGLALVLRADTEIPEDYWRSILDYPQLTR
;
A
#
# COMPACT_ATOMS: atom_id res chain seq x y z
N MET A 1 36.72 -31.72 1.31
CA MET A 1 35.76 -31.41 2.37
C MET A 1 35.95 -29.93 2.71
N ALA A 2 35.21 -29.03 2.07
CA ALA A 2 35.29 -27.59 2.32
C ALA A 2 33.86 -27.07 2.45
N SER A 3 33.48 -26.75 3.68
CA SER A 3 32.18 -26.22 4.06
C SER A 3 32.14 -24.74 3.67
N THR A 4 31.42 -24.39 2.61
CA THR A 4 31.07 -23.00 2.31
C THR A 4 29.90 -22.59 3.20
N THR A 5 30.21 -21.82 4.24
CA THR A 5 29.24 -21.08 5.05
C THR A 5 28.32 -20.27 4.13
N SER A 6 27.03 -20.61 4.09
CA SER A 6 25.99 -19.80 3.45
C SER A 6 25.90 -18.47 4.17
N ALA A 7 26.51 -17.43 3.60
CA ALA A 7 26.23 -16.07 4.01
C ALA A 7 24.74 -15.77 3.72
N PRO A 8 24.02 -15.08 4.63
CA PRO A 8 22.63 -14.72 4.40
C PRO A 8 22.51 -13.88 3.12
N HIS A 9 21.64 -14.33 2.21
CA HIS A 9 21.44 -13.71 0.90
C HIS A 9 20.79 -12.33 1.08
N PRO A 10 21.44 -11.22 0.66
CA PRO A 10 20.95 -9.85 0.89
C PRO A 10 19.68 -9.48 0.07
N ALA A 11 19.07 -10.45 -0.61
CA ALA A 11 17.93 -10.25 -1.50
C ALA A 11 16.60 -10.06 -0.77
N GLU A 12 16.51 -10.41 0.53
CA GLU A 12 15.31 -10.14 1.33
C GLU A 12 15.14 -8.64 1.68
N ALA A 13 16.17 -7.82 1.40
CA ALA A 13 16.26 -6.42 1.82
C ALA A 13 15.70 -5.39 0.82
N ALA A 14 15.38 -5.76 -0.42
CA ALA A 14 15.19 -4.77 -1.49
C ALA A 14 13.82 -4.06 -1.52
N VAL A 15 12.76 -4.65 -0.94
CA VAL A 15 11.51 -3.90 -0.69
C VAL A 15 11.47 -3.51 0.78
N PRO A 16 11.65 -2.21 1.10
CA PRO A 16 11.60 -1.74 2.47
C PRO A 16 10.31 -2.20 3.12
N ARG A 17 10.40 -2.86 4.28
CA ARG A 17 9.23 -3.42 4.98
C ARG A 17 8.15 -2.36 5.25
N TRP A 18 8.56 -1.10 5.39
CA TRP A 18 7.66 0.05 5.52
C TRP A 18 6.84 0.34 4.24
N LEU A 19 7.42 0.15 3.05
CA LEU A 19 6.71 0.35 1.78
C LEU A 19 5.63 -0.72 1.56
N ARG A 20 5.94 -1.98 1.90
CA ARG A 20 4.95 -3.07 1.90
C ARG A 20 3.80 -2.77 2.87
N PHE A 21 4.11 -2.24 4.04
CA PHE A 21 3.11 -1.83 5.01
C PHE A 21 2.22 -0.71 4.46
N VAL A 22 2.80 0.36 3.90
CA VAL A 22 2.06 1.47 3.28
C VAL A 22 1.15 0.98 2.17
N LEU A 23 1.62 0.11 1.27
CA LEU A 23 0.81 -0.44 0.18
C LEU A 23 -0.35 -1.32 0.68
N ARG A 24 -0.12 -2.10 1.74
CA ARG A 24 -1.19 -2.92 2.35
C ARG A 24 -2.24 -2.02 3.00
N CYS A 25 -1.81 -0.98 3.71
CA CYS A 25 -2.67 0.01 4.35
C CYS A 25 -3.45 0.84 3.32
N ASP A 26 -2.82 1.28 2.23
CA ASP A 26 -3.46 2.03 1.15
C ASP A 26 -4.56 1.21 0.46
N ARG A 27 -4.26 -0.05 0.11
CA ARG A 27 -5.25 -0.95 -0.50
C ARG A 27 -6.42 -1.24 0.42
N ALA A 28 -6.14 -1.54 1.69
CA ALA A 28 -7.18 -1.80 2.69
C ALA A 28 -8.03 -0.55 2.93
N GLY A 29 -7.38 0.61 3.14
CA GLY A 29 -8.02 1.90 3.37
C GLY A 29 -8.90 2.32 2.20
N SER A 30 -8.40 2.22 0.97
CA SER A 30 -9.15 2.57 -0.23
C SER A 30 -10.37 1.65 -0.44
N SER A 31 -10.20 0.33 -0.24
CA SER A 31 -11.32 -0.62 -0.35
C SER A 31 -12.42 -0.37 0.70
N TRP A 32 -12.01 -0.04 1.93
CA TRP A 32 -12.94 0.29 3.00
C TRP A 32 -13.64 1.62 2.71
N TYR A 33 -12.91 2.64 2.25
CA TYR A 33 -13.45 3.96 1.94
C TYR A 33 -14.50 3.90 0.83
N ILE A 34 -14.23 3.19 -0.26
CA ILE A 34 -15.21 2.97 -1.33
C ILE A 34 -16.43 2.18 -0.81
N GLY A 35 -16.20 1.11 -0.05
CA GLY A 35 -17.27 0.30 0.54
C GLY A 35 -18.16 1.15 1.46
N THR A 36 -17.58 1.90 2.38
CA THR A 36 -18.32 2.80 3.29
C THR A 36 -19.04 3.91 2.54
N GLY A 37 -18.45 4.46 1.46
CA GLY A 37 -19.06 5.48 0.61
C GLY A 37 -20.37 5.02 -0.03
N PHE A 38 -20.44 3.76 -0.46
CA PHE A 38 -21.68 3.16 -0.99
C PHE A 38 -22.81 3.10 0.05
N PHE A 39 -22.48 2.76 1.30
CA PHE A 39 -23.46 2.75 2.39
C PHE A 39 -23.76 4.14 2.95
N PHE A 40 -22.92 5.13 2.65
CA PHE A 40 -23.05 6.48 3.18
C PHE A 40 -24.24 7.24 2.60
N ALA A 41 -24.53 7.07 1.31
CA ALA A 41 -25.67 7.73 0.65
C ALA A 41 -27.03 7.40 1.30
N PRO A 42 -27.41 6.13 1.53
CA PRO A 42 -28.65 5.80 2.24
C PRO A 42 -28.64 6.18 3.73
N VAL A 43 -27.48 6.19 4.39
CA VAL A 43 -27.37 6.66 5.79
C VAL A 43 -27.57 8.18 5.87
N LEU A 44 -26.97 8.95 4.97
CA LEU A 44 -27.12 10.40 4.91
C LEU A 44 -28.58 10.82 4.66
N THR A 45 -29.34 10.09 3.84
CA THR A 45 -30.77 10.40 3.63
C THR A 45 -31.60 10.17 4.90
N MET A 46 -31.30 9.12 5.69
CA MET A 46 -31.96 8.91 6.98
C MET A 46 -31.55 9.94 8.04
N VAL A 47 -30.30 10.40 7.99
CA VAL A 47 -29.71 11.29 8.98
C VAL A 47 -29.93 12.77 8.66
N SER A 48 -30.34 13.10 7.43
CA SER A 48 -30.64 14.44 6.93
C SER A 48 -31.42 15.37 7.89
N PRO A 49 -32.40 14.90 8.70
CA PRO A 49 -33.08 15.75 9.67
C PRO A 49 -32.20 16.26 10.83
N TRP A 50 -31.01 15.69 11.04
CA TRP A 50 -30.08 16.03 12.13
C TRP A 50 -28.77 16.64 11.59
N PRO A 51 -28.70 17.98 11.45
CA PRO A 51 -27.55 18.67 10.88
C PRO A 51 -26.21 18.34 11.57
N ALA A 52 -26.23 18.19 12.89
CA ALA A 52 -25.04 17.85 13.67
C ALA A 52 -24.48 16.47 13.32
N LEU A 53 -25.34 15.47 13.11
CA LEU A 53 -24.93 14.12 12.77
C LEU A 53 -24.39 14.06 11.33
N THR A 54 -25.05 14.76 10.40
CA THR A 54 -24.56 14.95 9.02
C THR A 54 -23.19 15.62 8.98
N ALA A 55 -22.98 16.67 9.79
CA ALA A 55 -21.69 17.35 9.89
C ALA A 55 -20.59 16.41 10.44
N ALA A 56 -20.89 15.62 11.47
CA ALA A 56 -19.96 14.63 12.01
C ALA A 56 -19.58 13.58 10.95
N LEU A 57 -20.54 13.13 10.14
CA LEU A 57 -20.32 12.23 9.01
C LEU A 57 -19.37 12.84 7.97
N TRP A 58 -19.57 14.10 7.59
CA TRP A 58 -18.67 14.81 6.66
C TRP A 58 -17.25 14.99 7.22
N VAL A 59 -17.12 15.33 8.49
CA VAL A 59 -15.81 15.41 9.16
C VAL A 59 -15.11 14.06 9.13
N PHE A 60 -15.82 12.98 9.42
CA PHE A 60 -15.26 11.63 9.36
C PHE A 60 -14.74 11.28 7.96
N ILE A 61 -15.53 11.57 6.91
CA ILE A 61 -15.10 11.38 5.51
C ILE A 61 -13.84 12.19 5.22
N ALA A 62 -13.82 13.47 5.61
CA ALA A 62 -12.69 14.35 5.35
C ALA A 62 -11.40 13.85 6.02
N VAL A 63 -11.49 13.39 7.28
CA VAL A 63 -10.35 12.81 8.00
C VAL A 63 -9.88 11.52 7.36
N ALA A 64 -10.80 10.64 6.96
CA ALA A 64 -10.46 9.41 6.25
C ALA A 64 -9.79 9.69 4.89
N GLY A 65 -10.33 10.63 4.12
CA GLY A 65 -9.75 11.09 2.86
C GLY A 65 -8.36 11.73 3.03
N LEU A 66 -8.17 12.54 4.08
CA LEU A 66 -6.86 13.11 4.41
C LEU A 66 -5.84 12.01 4.72
N TRP A 67 -6.23 11.01 5.52
CA TRP A 67 -5.36 9.88 5.85
C TRP A 67 -4.97 9.07 4.60
N LEU A 68 -5.92 8.82 3.69
CA LEU A 68 -5.64 8.18 2.41
C LEU A 68 -4.71 9.03 1.53
N GLY A 69 -4.92 10.34 1.48
CA GLY A 69 -4.02 11.25 0.76
C GLY A 69 -2.57 11.18 1.27
N LEU A 70 -2.39 11.14 2.59
CA LEU A 70 -1.06 10.98 3.21
C LEU A 70 -0.42 9.63 2.85
N LEU A 71 -1.21 8.54 2.86
CA LEU A 71 -0.73 7.22 2.43
C LEU A 71 -0.35 7.21 0.95
N GLY A 72 -1.13 7.86 0.08
CA GLY A 72 -0.83 8.00 -1.34
C GLY A 72 0.48 8.78 -1.60
N ILE A 73 0.71 9.87 -0.86
CA ILE A 73 1.97 10.63 -0.93
C ILE A 73 3.15 9.77 -0.47
N ALA A 74 2.98 9.01 0.62
CA ALA A 74 4.02 8.09 1.10
C ALA A 74 4.36 7.00 0.07
N MET A 75 3.35 6.46 -0.62
CA MET A 75 3.51 5.49 -1.71
C MET A 75 4.27 6.09 -2.90
N ALA A 76 3.85 7.25 -3.38
CA ALA A 76 4.51 7.95 -4.49
C ALA A 76 5.98 8.29 -4.16
N THR A 77 6.24 8.72 -2.92
CA THR A 77 7.60 9.02 -2.44
C THR A 77 8.47 7.75 -2.39
N GLY A 78 7.91 6.65 -1.91
CA GLY A 78 8.59 5.35 -1.87
C GLY A 78 8.96 4.85 -3.26
N LEU A 79 8.04 4.94 -4.21
CA LEU A 79 8.31 4.60 -5.62
C LEU A 79 9.36 5.55 -6.23
N ALA A 80 9.25 6.86 -5.99
CA ALA A 80 10.20 7.84 -6.50
C ALA A 80 11.62 7.60 -5.95
N LEU A 81 11.75 7.21 -4.68
CA LEU A 81 13.03 6.85 -4.09
C LEU A 81 13.61 5.56 -4.68
N VAL A 82 12.77 4.56 -4.95
CA VAL A 82 13.20 3.32 -5.62
C VAL A 82 13.68 3.59 -7.04
N LEU A 83 12.94 4.40 -7.81
CA LEU A 83 13.35 4.79 -9.18
C LEU A 83 14.61 5.67 -9.17
N ARG A 84 14.74 6.57 -8.19
CA ARG A 84 15.92 7.43 -8.03
C ARG A 84 17.16 6.65 -7.59
N ALA A 85 17.00 5.51 -6.93
CA ALA A 85 18.12 4.73 -6.41
C ALA A 85 18.99 4.11 -7.50
N ASP A 86 18.56 4.12 -8.78
CA ASP A 86 19.32 3.72 -9.99
C ASP A 86 20.32 2.58 -9.74
N THR A 87 19.89 1.58 -8.97
CA THR A 87 20.71 0.42 -8.65
C THR A 87 20.47 -0.52 -9.80
N GLU A 88 21.51 -0.83 -10.59
CA GLU A 88 21.45 -1.89 -11.61
C GLU A 88 20.73 -3.08 -10.99
N ILE A 89 19.48 -3.31 -11.42
CA ILE A 89 18.62 -4.31 -10.82
C ILE A 89 19.15 -5.65 -11.32
N PRO A 90 19.74 -6.51 -10.47
CA PRO A 90 20.22 -7.81 -10.92
C PRO A 90 19.05 -8.61 -11.48
N GLU A 91 19.25 -9.27 -12.63
CA GLU A 91 18.23 -10.03 -13.38
C GLU A 91 17.43 -11.02 -12.50
N ASP A 92 18.08 -11.53 -11.45
CA ASP A 92 17.48 -12.44 -10.46
C ASP A 92 16.34 -11.80 -9.65
N TYR A 93 16.36 -10.48 -9.48
CA TYR A 93 15.31 -9.73 -8.79
C TYR A 93 14.03 -9.62 -9.63
N TRP A 94 14.16 -9.41 -10.95
CA TRP A 94 13.02 -9.36 -11.87
C TRP A 94 12.26 -10.68 -11.92
N ARG A 95 12.97 -11.81 -11.88
CA ARG A 95 12.34 -13.15 -11.86
C ARG A 95 11.52 -13.42 -10.59
N SER A 96 11.95 -12.89 -9.46
CA SER A 96 11.26 -13.07 -8.17
C SER A 96 9.98 -12.24 -8.04
N ILE A 97 9.92 -11.08 -8.70
CA ILE A 97 8.73 -10.21 -8.71
C ILE A 97 7.65 -10.74 -9.65
N LEU A 98 8.04 -11.44 -10.72
CA LEU A 98 7.13 -11.93 -11.75
C LEU A 98 6.61 -13.35 -11.51
N ASP A 99 6.91 -13.99 -10.36
CA ASP A 99 6.58 -15.40 -10.08
C ASP A 99 6.85 -16.31 -11.30
N TYR A 100 7.98 -16.08 -11.97
CA TYR A 100 8.29 -16.87 -13.15
C TYR A 100 8.51 -18.32 -12.69
N PRO A 101 7.70 -19.29 -13.16
CA PRO A 101 7.93 -20.68 -12.79
C PRO A 101 9.33 -21.05 -13.25
N GLN A 102 10.14 -21.59 -12.33
CA GLN A 102 11.46 -22.10 -12.63
C GLN A 102 11.30 -23.19 -13.69
N LEU A 103 11.51 -22.85 -14.96
CA LEU A 103 11.59 -23.82 -16.04
C LEU A 103 12.81 -24.68 -15.77
N THR A 104 12.55 -25.79 -15.09
CA THR A 104 13.52 -26.84 -14.82
C THR A 104 13.83 -27.52 -16.15
N ARG A 105 15.00 -27.25 -16.73
CA ARG A 105 15.68 -28.19 -17.62
C ARG A 105 17.18 -27.99 -17.63
#